data_AF-A0A371G0K7-F1
#
_entry.id   AF-A0A371G0K7-F1
#
_cell.length_a   1.000
_cell.length_b   1.000
_cell.length_c   1.000
_cell.angle_alpha   90.00
_cell.angle_beta   90.00
_cell.angle_gamma   90.00
#
_symmetry.space_group_name_H-M   'P 1'
#
loop_
_entity.id
_entity.type
_entity.pdbx_description
1 polymer ?
#
loop_
_entity_poly.entity_id
_entity_poly.type
_entity_poly.pdbx_seq_one_letter_code
_entity_poly.pdbx_strand_id
1 'polypeptide(L)'
;MELKPLSSHLKYAYLDEEQQLPIIIANNLHQEQEDKLLEVLGQHKREIGWKSSDLPGINPSICMHKILMDEETLLGVVKKEVTKLRAAGIIYPISDIQSVSPVQVVPKKSGMIVMKNQQEELVPKQIQNSWQICIDYRRLNQATRKDHFPLPFIDQVLEKLAGKSHYCFLDGFSGYMQIHFAPEDQHKTTFTCPFGTFAYTRMPFGLCNAPSTFQCCMTSIFSDFL
;
A
#
# COMPACT_ATOMS: atom_id res chain seq x y z
N MET A 1 -11.47 1.04 -18.15
CA MET A 1 -10.93 1.64 -16.91
C MET A 1 -11.40 3.09 -16.89
N GLU A 2 -12.12 3.55 -15.87
CA GLU A 2 -12.53 4.96 -15.82
C GLU A 2 -11.32 5.82 -15.41
N LEU A 3 -10.78 6.59 -16.35
CA LEU A 3 -9.65 7.49 -16.11
C LEU A 3 -10.11 8.69 -15.30
N LYS A 4 -9.33 9.07 -14.29
CA LYS A 4 -9.65 10.26 -13.48
C LYS A 4 -9.37 11.54 -14.29
N PRO A 5 -10.18 12.60 -14.13
CA PRO A 5 -9.84 13.90 -14.68
C PRO A 5 -8.53 14.41 -14.07
N LEU A 6 -7.62 14.89 -14.92
CA LEU A 6 -6.32 15.43 -14.53
C LEU A 6 -6.32 16.97 -14.57
N SER A 7 -5.38 17.58 -13.84
CA SER A 7 -5.08 19.01 -13.96
C SER A 7 -4.50 19.32 -15.35
N SER A 8 -4.65 20.57 -15.82
CA SER A 8 -4.13 21.05 -17.11
C SER A 8 -2.62 20.87 -17.30
N HIS A 9 -1.87 20.72 -16.21
CA HIS A 9 -0.41 20.50 -16.23
C HIS A 9 -0.02 19.04 -16.38
N LEU A 10 -0.98 18.10 -16.42
CA LEU A 10 -0.75 16.66 -16.51
C LEU A 10 -1.53 16.09 -17.69
N LYS A 11 -0.96 15.08 -18.35
CA LYS A 11 -1.61 14.32 -19.41
C LYS A 11 -1.39 12.82 -19.22
N TYR A 12 -2.29 12.02 -19.79
CA TYR A 12 -2.09 10.57 -19.88
C TYR A 12 -1.18 10.26 -21.08
N ALA A 13 -0.22 9.36 -20.85
CA ALA A 13 0.52 8.65 -21.88
C ALA A 13 0.38 7.15 -21.64
N TYR A 14 0.71 6.32 -22.63
CA TYR A 14 0.49 4.88 -22.57
C TYR A 14 1.79 4.14 -22.88
N LEU A 15 2.05 3.08 -22.12
CA LEU A 15 3.24 2.25 -22.30
C LEU A 15 3.02 1.06 -23.25
N ASP A 16 1.79 0.88 -23.73
CA ASP A 16 1.38 -0.17 -24.63
C ASP A 16 0.53 0.37 -25.79
N GLU A 17 0.59 -0.30 -26.93
CA GLU A 17 -0.19 0.05 -28.12
C GLU A 17 -1.70 -0.11 -27.90
N GLU A 18 -2.09 -0.99 -26.97
CA GLU A 18 -3.49 -1.27 -26.59
C GLU A 18 -4.07 -0.26 -25.57
N GLN A 19 -3.27 0.72 -25.13
CA GLN A 19 -3.66 1.77 -24.17
C GLN A 19 -4.21 1.25 -22.83
N GLN A 20 -3.77 0.08 -22.37
CA GLN A 20 -4.20 -0.52 -21.11
C GLN A 20 -3.32 -0.11 -19.93
N LEU A 21 -2.14 0.45 -20.18
CA LEU A 21 -1.16 0.84 -19.17
C LEU A 21 -0.95 2.36 -19.16
N PRO A 22 -1.93 3.15 -18.65
CA PRO A 22 -1.81 4.59 -18.61
C PRO A 22 -0.83 5.04 -17.52
N ILE A 23 0.06 5.94 -17.90
CA ILE A 23 0.91 6.71 -17.00
C ILE A 23 0.50 8.18 -17.06
N ILE A 24 0.77 8.91 -15.98
CA ILE A 24 0.51 10.35 -15.92
C ILE A 24 1.85 11.06 -16.02
N ILE A 25 2.01 11.92 -17.03
CA ILE A 25 3.22 12.70 -17.26
C ILE A 25 2.90 14.19 -17.30
N ALA A 26 3.92 15.03 -17.13
CA ALA A 26 3.75 16.46 -17.21
C ALA A 26 3.46 16.91 -18.66
N ASN A 27 2.48 17.79 -18.83
CA ASN A 27 2.02 18.25 -20.14
C ASN A 27 3.01 19.22 -20.82
N ASN A 28 3.98 19.73 -20.08
CA ASN A 28 5.00 20.67 -20.57
C ASN A 28 6.33 19.98 -20.94
N LEU A 29 6.39 18.65 -20.99
CA LEU A 29 7.57 17.94 -21.47
C LEU A 29 7.78 18.18 -22.96
N HIS A 30 9.03 18.39 -23.37
CA HIS A 30 9.38 18.39 -24.79
C HIS A 30 9.26 16.98 -25.36
N GLN A 31 8.93 16.85 -26.65
CA GLN A 31 8.71 15.56 -27.30
C GLN A 31 9.88 14.59 -27.10
N GLU A 32 11.12 15.06 -27.23
CA GLU A 32 12.31 14.23 -27.01
C GLU A 32 12.43 13.71 -25.56
N GLN A 33 12.00 14.50 -24.57
CA GLN A 33 12.00 14.08 -23.17
C GLN A 33 10.90 13.05 -22.90
N GLU A 34 9.73 13.25 -23.51
CA GLU A 34 8.61 12.32 -23.44
C GLU A 34 8.96 10.98 -24.05
N ASP A 35 9.56 10.97 -25.25
CA ASP A 35 9.95 9.73 -25.95
C ASP A 35 10.99 8.96 -25.14
N LYS A 36 12.02 9.64 -24.61
CA LYS A 36 13.02 9.01 -23.73
C LYS A 36 12.42 8.46 -22.45
N LEU A 37 11.48 9.19 -21.83
CA LEU A 37 10.78 8.74 -20.63
C LEU A 37 9.94 7.48 -20.91
N LEU A 38 9.18 7.48 -22.00
CA LEU A 38 8.36 6.35 -22.41
C LEU A 38 9.20 5.13 -22.78
N GLU A 39 10.36 5.33 -23.41
CA GLU A 39 11.30 4.26 -23.73
C GLU A 39 11.81 3.57 -22.45
N VAL A 40 12.30 4.34 -21.48
CA VAL A 40 12.78 3.79 -20.20
C VAL A 40 11.65 3.09 -19.44
N LEU A 41 10.48 3.72 -19.31
CA LEU A 41 9.34 3.11 -18.63
C LEU A 41 8.83 1.86 -19.35
N GLY A 42 8.89 1.83 -20.68
CA GLY A 42 8.54 0.67 -21.51
C GLY A 42 9.49 -0.51 -21.29
N GLN A 43 10.79 -0.26 -21.14
CA GLN A 43 11.80 -1.28 -20.81
C GLN A 43 11.55 -1.88 -19.40
N HIS A 44 11.13 -1.05 -18.44
CA HIS A 44 10.91 -1.43 -17.04
C HIS A 44 9.43 -1.70 -16.68
N LYS A 45 8.55 -1.95 -17.66
CA LYS A 45 7.10 -2.11 -17.44
C LYS A 45 6.68 -3.18 -16.43
N ARG A 46 7.53 -4.16 -16.16
CA ARG A 46 7.30 -5.26 -15.19
C ARG A 46 7.52 -4.84 -13.74
N GLU A 47 8.20 -3.72 -13.51
CA GLU A 47 8.48 -3.19 -12.16
C GLU A 47 7.31 -2.34 -11.63
N ILE A 48 6.38 -1.95 -12.50
CA ILE A 48 5.21 -1.14 -12.16
C ILE A 48 4.05 -2.07 -11.78
N GLY A 49 3.50 -1.88 -10.57
CA GLY A 49 2.33 -2.64 -10.10
C GLY A 49 1.02 -2.09 -10.67
N TRP A 50 0.47 -2.71 -11.70
CA TRP A 50 -0.78 -2.28 -12.35
C TRP A 50 -2.03 -2.83 -11.65
N LYS A 51 -1.96 -4.09 -11.19
CA LYS A 51 -3.03 -4.79 -10.47
C LYS A 51 -2.47 -5.49 -9.23
N SER A 52 -3.34 -5.85 -8.29
CA SER A 52 -2.92 -6.59 -7.08
C SER A 52 -2.35 -7.98 -7.38
N SER A 53 -2.65 -8.55 -8.55
CA SER A 53 -2.07 -9.80 -9.05
C SER A 53 -0.60 -9.65 -9.47
N ASP A 54 -0.13 -8.43 -9.72
CA ASP A 54 1.20 -8.16 -10.29
C ASP A 54 2.25 -7.97 -9.19
N LEU A 55 1.89 -8.25 -7.94
CA LEU A 55 2.76 -8.16 -6.77
C LEU A 55 3.37 -9.55 -6.49
N PRO A 56 4.54 -9.92 -7.08
CA PRO A 56 5.23 -11.17 -6.74
C PRO A 56 5.64 -11.19 -5.26
N GLY A 57 5.78 -9.99 -4.69
CA GLY A 57 6.20 -9.72 -3.33
C GLY A 57 7.69 -9.99 -3.10
N ILE A 58 8.16 -9.67 -1.91
CA ILE A 58 9.58 -9.71 -1.55
C ILE A 58 9.98 -11.16 -1.20
N ASN A 59 11.18 -11.56 -1.64
CA ASN A 59 11.74 -12.86 -1.34
C ASN A 59 11.79 -13.06 0.19
N PRO A 60 11.19 -14.13 0.74
CA PRO A 60 11.18 -14.40 2.18
C PRO A 60 12.58 -14.45 2.83
N SER A 61 13.65 -14.75 2.08
CA SER A 61 15.02 -14.73 2.59
C SER A 61 15.55 -13.32 2.90
N ILE A 62 14.97 -12.29 2.28
CA ILE A 62 15.35 -10.88 2.47
C ILE A 62 14.69 -10.33 3.72
N CYS A 63 13.40 -10.61 3.92
CA CYS A 63 12.66 -10.10 5.07
C CYS A 63 11.42 -10.97 5.34
N MET A 64 11.22 -11.33 6.61
CA MET A 64 10.11 -12.16 7.05
C MET A 64 9.67 -11.72 8.46
N HIS A 65 8.37 -11.47 8.63
CA HIS A 65 7.85 -10.88 9.88
C HIS A 65 7.30 -11.95 10.84
N LYS A 66 7.52 -11.76 12.17
CA LYS A 66 7.08 -12.66 13.26
C LYS A 66 6.21 -11.96 14.33
N ILE A 67 5.23 -12.64 14.92
CA ILE A 67 4.20 -12.08 15.84
C ILE A 67 4.00 -13.05 17.02
N LEU A 68 3.38 -12.77 18.19
CA LEU A 68 3.04 -13.79 19.25
C LEU A 68 1.75 -13.39 20.00
N MET A 69 0.68 -14.25 20.17
CA MET A 69 -0.67 -13.79 20.61
C MET A 69 -1.85 -14.76 20.95
N ASP A 70 -2.96 -14.23 21.58
CA ASP A 70 -4.27 -14.81 22.09
C ASP A 70 -5.58 -14.01 21.68
N GLU A 71 -6.84 -14.56 21.78
CA GLU A 71 -8.12 -14.33 20.96
C GLU A 71 -9.22 -13.23 21.26
N GLU A 72 -9.92 -12.67 20.21
CA GLU A 72 -11.36 -12.84 19.74
C GLU A 72 -12.09 -11.62 19.00
N THR A 73 -13.25 -11.81 18.29
CA THR A 73 -13.68 -11.22 16.94
C THR A 73 -15.13 -10.64 16.63
N LEU A 74 -15.39 -10.02 15.41
CA LEU A 74 -16.70 -9.85 14.66
C LEU A 74 -16.64 -9.37 13.13
N LEU A 75 -17.79 -9.30 12.38
CA LEU A 75 -18.05 -9.65 10.93
C LEU A 75 -18.95 -8.66 10.05
N GLY A 76 -18.61 -8.23 8.81
CA GLY A 76 -19.54 -7.44 7.91
C GLY A 76 -19.10 -7.08 6.45
N VAL A 77 -18.56 -5.87 6.20
CA VAL A 77 -17.98 -5.41 4.88
C VAL A 77 -16.88 -6.30 4.34
N VAL A 78 -16.47 -7.18 5.21
CA VAL A 78 -15.45 -8.16 5.05
C VAL A 78 -15.62 -9.05 3.82
N LYS A 79 -16.84 -9.31 3.33
CA LYS A 79 -17.05 -10.19 2.15
C LYS A 79 -16.24 -9.77 0.93
N LYS A 80 -16.36 -8.50 0.55
CA LYS A 80 -15.94 -8.04 -0.78
C LYS A 80 -14.43 -8.01 -0.90
N GLU A 81 -13.76 -7.52 0.13
CA GLU A 81 -12.30 -7.49 0.16
C GLU A 81 -11.72 -8.86 0.48
N VAL A 82 -12.34 -9.70 1.33
CA VAL A 82 -11.88 -11.08 1.54
C VAL A 82 -11.81 -11.82 0.21
N THR A 83 -12.82 -11.68 -0.65
CA THR A 83 -12.79 -12.30 -1.98
C THR A 83 -11.60 -11.81 -2.83
N LYS A 84 -11.29 -10.50 -2.80
CA LYS A 84 -10.14 -9.94 -3.55
C LYS A 84 -8.80 -10.43 -2.99
N LEU A 85 -8.63 -10.36 -1.68
CA LEU A 85 -7.40 -10.75 -1.00
C LEU A 85 -7.12 -12.25 -1.18
N ARG A 86 -8.19 -13.07 -1.14
CA ARG A 86 -8.08 -14.51 -1.39
C ARG A 86 -7.69 -14.79 -2.84
N ALA A 87 -8.29 -14.10 -3.81
CA ALA A 87 -7.93 -14.26 -5.22
C ALA A 87 -6.47 -13.86 -5.50
N ALA A 88 -5.92 -12.91 -4.74
CA ALA A 88 -4.52 -12.49 -4.83
C ALA A 88 -3.54 -13.36 -4.02
N GLY A 89 -4.01 -14.40 -3.31
CA GLY A 89 -3.16 -15.24 -2.45
C GLY A 89 -2.62 -14.55 -1.20
N ILE A 90 -3.16 -13.36 -0.86
CA ILE A 90 -2.75 -12.55 0.30
C ILE A 90 -3.33 -13.11 1.60
N ILE A 91 -4.47 -13.81 1.53
CA ILE A 91 -5.09 -14.50 2.67
C ILE A 91 -5.48 -15.93 2.31
N TYR A 92 -5.51 -16.82 3.32
CA TYR A 92 -5.94 -18.21 3.20
C TYR A 92 -6.94 -18.58 4.31
N PRO A 93 -7.88 -19.51 4.05
CA PRO A 93 -8.81 -19.98 5.08
C PRO A 93 -8.07 -20.82 6.13
N ILE A 94 -8.43 -20.63 7.40
CA ILE A 94 -7.91 -21.41 8.53
C ILE A 94 -9.05 -22.10 9.26
N SER A 95 -8.83 -23.36 9.67
CA SER A 95 -9.80 -24.16 10.43
C SER A 95 -9.47 -24.25 11.93
N ASP A 96 -8.20 -24.18 12.32
CA ASP A 96 -7.74 -24.23 13.71
C ASP A 96 -7.43 -22.81 14.22
N ILE A 97 -8.07 -22.38 15.30
CA ILE A 97 -8.02 -20.97 15.75
C ILE A 97 -7.43 -20.90 17.17
N GLN A 98 -6.42 -20.03 17.34
CA GLN A 98 -5.75 -19.73 18.61
C GLN A 98 -5.59 -18.23 18.91
N SER A 99 -5.82 -17.33 17.93
CA SER A 99 -5.86 -15.87 18.08
C SER A 99 -6.77 -15.27 16.99
N VAL A 100 -7.64 -14.31 17.31
CA VAL A 100 -8.57 -13.71 16.33
C VAL A 100 -8.73 -12.21 16.54
N SER A 101 -8.58 -11.44 15.45
CA SER A 101 -8.76 -9.98 15.46
C SER A 101 -10.12 -9.58 14.84
N PRO A 102 -10.93 -8.73 15.51
CA PRO A 102 -12.20 -8.28 14.99
C PRO A 102 -12.01 -7.42 13.75
N VAL A 103 -12.93 -7.53 12.81
CA VAL A 103 -12.89 -6.74 11.59
C VAL A 103 -13.79 -5.54 11.73
N GLN A 104 -13.21 -4.36 11.55
CA GLN A 104 -13.94 -3.10 11.52
C GLN A 104 -14.06 -2.57 10.09
N VAL A 105 -15.14 -1.82 9.90
CA VAL A 105 -15.47 -1.20 8.63
C VAL A 105 -15.30 0.29 8.78
N VAL A 106 -14.36 0.85 8.03
CA VAL A 106 -14.03 2.27 8.14
C VAL A 106 -14.38 2.96 6.83
N PRO A 107 -15.02 4.14 6.86
CA PRO A 107 -15.20 4.93 5.66
C PRO A 107 -13.85 5.42 5.14
N LYS A 108 -13.53 5.08 3.89
CA LYS A 108 -12.33 5.56 3.21
C LYS A 108 -12.64 6.90 2.57
N LYS A 109 -12.03 7.94 3.13
CA LYS A 109 -12.05 9.30 2.58
C LYS A 109 -11.03 9.36 1.45
N SER A 110 -11.49 9.52 0.22
CA SER A 110 -10.65 9.53 -0.98
C SER A 110 -11.07 10.66 -1.89
N GLY A 111 -10.11 11.55 -2.17
CA GLY A 111 -10.34 12.78 -2.93
C GLY A 111 -10.63 13.97 -2.03
N MET A 112 -10.07 15.11 -2.43
CA MET A 112 -10.29 16.41 -1.81
C MET A 112 -10.88 17.30 -2.90
N ILE A 113 -12.08 17.83 -2.65
CA ILE A 113 -12.65 18.87 -3.51
C ILE A 113 -12.52 20.20 -2.80
N VAL A 114 -12.13 21.22 -3.54
CA VAL A 114 -12.13 22.59 -3.04
C VAL A 114 -13.50 23.17 -3.35
N MET A 115 -14.28 23.49 -2.32
CA MET A 115 -15.59 24.10 -2.45
C MET A 115 -15.55 25.53 -1.88
N LYS A 116 -16.20 26.48 -2.54
CA LYS A 116 -16.44 27.80 -1.94
C LYS A 116 -17.46 27.67 -0.80
N ASN A 117 -17.12 28.20 0.38
CA ASN A 117 -18.07 28.34 1.48
C ASN A 117 -19.04 29.52 1.22
N GLN A 118 -19.97 29.78 2.15
CA GLN A 118 -20.91 30.91 2.05
C GLN A 118 -20.22 32.28 2.09
N GLN A 119 -18.96 32.34 2.54
CA GLN A 119 -18.10 33.52 2.52
C GLN A 119 -17.15 33.56 1.29
N GLU A 120 -17.39 32.74 0.26
CA GLU A 120 -16.54 32.60 -0.94
C GLU A 120 -15.11 32.08 -0.70
N GLU A 121 -14.77 31.64 0.50
CA GLU A 121 -13.46 31.05 0.78
C GLU A 121 -13.39 29.60 0.26
N LEU A 122 -12.25 29.26 -0.34
CA LEU A 122 -11.97 27.94 -0.87
C LEU A 122 -11.65 26.97 0.28
N VAL A 123 -12.65 26.19 0.69
CA VAL A 123 -12.49 25.19 1.75
C VAL A 123 -12.28 23.80 1.14
N PRO A 124 -11.17 23.10 1.46
CA PRO A 124 -11.00 21.72 1.07
C PRO A 124 -11.97 20.82 1.85
N LYS A 125 -12.92 20.18 1.17
CA LYS A 125 -13.79 19.15 1.73
C LYS A 125 -13.38 17.77 1.23
N GLN A 126 -13.22 16.85 2.18
CA GLN A 126 -12.87 15.47 1.91
C GLN A 126 -14.14 14.68 1.59
N ILE A 127 -14.15 13.96 0.45
CA ILE A 127 -15.31 13.14 0.07
C ILE A 127 -15.14 11.72 0.61
N GLN A 128 -16.21 11.15 1.16
CA GLN A 128 -16.30 9.73 1.48
C GLN A 128 -16.85 8.95 0.28
N ASN A 129 -15.96 8.45 -0.56
CA ASN A 129 -16.32 7.75 -1.80
C ASN A 129 -16.29 6.22 -1.71
N SER A 130 -15.71 5.66 -0.64
CA SER A 130 -15.57 4.19 -0.52
C SER A 130 -15.51 3.73 0.93
N TRP A 131 -15.72 2.43 1.15
CA TRP A 131 -15.53 1.77 2.44
C TRP A 131 -14.30 0.88 2.36
N GLN A 132 -13.53 0.83 3.44
CA GLN A 132 -12.39 -0.07 3.59
C GLN A 132 -12.57 -0.94 4.82
N ILE A 133 -11.97 -2.12 4.79
CA ILE A 133 -11.85 -2.95 5.97
C ILE A 133 -10.59 -2.55 6.70
N CYS A 134 -10.74 -2.34 7.99
CA CYS A 134 -9.63 -2.23 8.92
C CYS A 134 -9.76 -3.36 9.91
N ILE A 135 -8.73 -4.19 10.01
CA ILE A 135 -8.70 -5.21 11.05
C ILE A 135 -8.18 -4.53 12.30
N ASP A 136 -8.91 -4.72 13.39
CA ASP A 136 -8.57 -4.11 14.66
C ASP A 136 -7.46 -4.92 15.34
N TYR A 137 -6.23 -4.59 14.95
CA TYR A 137 -5.02 -5.14 15.54
C TYR A 137 -4.61 -4.41 16.82
N ARG A 138 -5.46 -3.61 17.48
CA ARG A 138 -5.05 -2.90 18.71
C ARG A 138 -4.61 -3.87 19.81
N ARG A 139 -5.35 -4.96 20.01
CA ARG A 139 -4.97 -6.03 20.94
C ARG A 139 -3.65 -6.66 20.49
N LEU A 140 -3.55 -7.01 19.20
CA LEU A 140 -2.33 -7.52 18.56
C LEU A 140 -1.09 -6.68 18.82
N ASN A 141 -1.22 -5.38 18.62
CA ASN A 141 -0.15 -4.42 18.80
C ASN A 141 0.26 -4.22 20.25
N GLN A 142 -0.61 -4.51 21.22
CA GLN A 142 -0.28 -4.39 22.64
C GLN A 142 0.61 -5.53 23.14
N ALA A 143 0.42 -6.77 22.66
CA ALA A 143 1.30 -7.88 23.03
C ALA A 143 2.52 -8.05 22.12
N THR A 144 2.54 -7.36 20.97
CA THR A 144 3.71 -7.39 20.07
C THR A 144 4.84 -6.53 20.64
N ARG A 145 6.04 -7.11 20.72
CA ARG A 145 7.25 -6.34 21.06
C ARG A 145 7.53 -5.30 19.97
N LYS A 146 7.60 -4.03 20.34
CA LYS A 146 7.86 -2.93 19.40
C LYS A 146 9.26 -3.03 18.81
N ASP A 147 9.35 -2.89 17.50
CA ASP A 147 10.60 -2.74 16.78
C ASP A 147 11.04 -1.26 16.80
N HIS A 148 12.30 -1.03 17.15
CA HIS A 148 12.89 0.28 17.29
C HIS A 148 13.73 0.70 16.07
N PHE A 149 13.54 0.06 14.91
CA PHE A 149 14.19 0.49 13.68
C PHE A 149 13.92 1.98 13.39
N PRO A 150 14.96 2.80 13.14
CA PRO A 150 14.80 4.24 12.97
C PRO A 150 14.07 4.54 11.66
N LEU A 151 12.97 5.29 11.76
CA LEU A 151 12.34 5.91 10.59
C LEU A 151 13.08 7.21 10.29
N PRO A 152 13.40 7.50 9.02
CA PRO A 152 14.07 8.75 8.66
C PRO A 152 13.19 9.95 8.97
N PHE A 153 13.78 11.00 9.53
CA PHE A 153 13.09 12.28 9.72
C PHE A 153 12.92 12.97 8.38
N ILE A 154 11.75 13.60 8.18
CA ILE A 154 11.43 14.30 6.92
C ILE A 154 12.48 15.37 6.64
N ASP A 155 12.91 16.12 7.65
CA ASP A 155 13.93 17.18 7.51
C ASP A 155 15.26 16.63 6.99
N GLN A 156 15.70 15.46 7.47
CA GLN A 156 16.93 14.81 7.00
C GLN A 156 16.82 14.36 5.54
N VAL A 157 15.64 13.90 5.12
CA VAL A 157 15.39 13.54 3.71
C VAL A 157 15.41 14.80 2.86
N LEU A 158 14.78 15.89 3.30
CA LEU A 158 14.75 17.17 2.58
C LEU A 158 16.14 17.82 2.47
N GLU A 159 16.96 17.76 3.52
CA GLU A 159 18.34 18.25 3.50
C GLU A 159 19.20 17.50 2.47
N LYS A 160 19.08 16.17 2.39
CA LYS A 160 19.78 15.37 1.37
C LYS A 160 19.35 15.72 -0.06
N LEU A 161 18.09 16.13 -0.21
CA LEU A 161 17.50 16.53 -1.48
C LEU A 161 17.84 17.97 -1.86
N ALA A 162 18.21 18.83 -0.91
CA ALA A 162 18.48 20.24 -1.16
C ALA A 162 19.59 20.44 -2.21
N GLY A 163 19.36 21.38 -3.13
CA GLY A 163 20.31 21.72 -4.19
C GLY A 163 20.36 20.75 -5.38
N LYS A 164 19.52 19.71 -5.42
CA LYS A 164 19.37 18.86 -6.61
C LYS A 164 18.46 19.54 -7.63
N SER A 165 18.81 19.43 -8.91
CA SER A 165 18.07 20.06 -10.02
C SER A 165 16.85 19.25 -10.46
N HIS A 166 16.82 17.95 -10.19
CA HIS A 166 15.76 17.03 -10.59
C HIS A 166 15.41 16.09 -9.43
N TYR A 167 14.13 15.79 -9.29
CA TYR A 167 13.60 14.91 -8.24
C TYR A 167 12.77 13.79 -8.87
N CYS A 168 12.89 12.59 -8.32
CA CYS A 168 12.03 11.46 -8.66
C CYS A 168 11.35 10.98 -7.37
N PHE A 169 10.03 10.79 -7.44
CA PHE A 169 9.23 10.24 -6.35
C PHE A 169 8.69 8.90 -6.80
N LEU A 170 9.02 7.85 -6.05
CA LEU A 170 8.52 6.50 -6.27
C LEU A 170 7.65 6.12 -5.07
N ASP A 171 6.42 5.67 -5.34
CA ASP A 171 5.51 5.17 -4.31
C ASP A 171 5.38 3.65 -4.43
N GLY A 172 5.62 2.94 -3.33
CA GLY A 172 5.53 1.49 -3.26
C GLY A 172 4.07 1.03 -3.22
N PHE A 173 3.51 0.65 -4.38
CA PHE A 173 2.12 0.19 -4.46
C PHE A 173 1.85 -0.97 -3.49
N SER A 174 0.94 -0.75 -2.54
CA SER A 174 0.62 -1.70 -1.46
C SER A 174 1.86 -2.27 -0.76
N GLY A 175 2.87 -1.43 -0.50
CA GLY A 175 4.22 -1.86 -0.08
C GLY A 175 4.25 -2.88 1.06
N TYR A 176 3.42 -2.74 2.09
CA TYR A 176 3.36 -3.72 3.19
C TYR A 176 2.90 -5.10 2.72
N MET A 177 1.91 -5.18 1.82
CA MET A 177 1.40 -6.44 1.29
C MET A 177 2.42 -7.20 0.41
N GLN A 178 3.57 -6.60 0.13
CA GLN A 178 4.68 -7.27 -0.53
C GLN A 178 5.56 -8.06 0.44
N ILE A 179 5.52 -7.79 1.75
CA ILE A 179 6.33 -8.50 2.76
C ILE A 179 5.60 -9.75 3.23
N HIS A 180 6.26 -10.92 3.18
CA HIS A 180 5.73 -12.17 3.71
C HIS A 180 5.83 -12.24 5.24
N PHE A 181 4.84 -12.88 5.87
CA PHE A 181 5.01 -13.40 7.23
C PHE A 181 5.78 -14.70 7.24
N ALA A 182 6.44 -14.96 8.37
CA ALA A 182 6.89 -16.30 8.67
C ALA A 182 5.71 -17.26 8.75
N PRO A 183 5.80 -18.48 8.20
CA PRO A 183 4.71 -19.45 8.26
C PRO A 183 4.20 -19.69 9.69
N GLU A 184 5.10 -19.68 10.67
CA GLU A 184 4.79 -19.83 12.10
C GLU A 184 4.03 -18.65 12.71
N ASP A 185 3.90 -17.53 12.02
CA ASP A 185 3.30 -16.29 12.53
C ASP A 185 2.06 -15.82 11.77
N GLN A 186 1.77 -16.43 10.60
CA GLN A 186 0.61 -16.08 9.77
C GLN A 186 -0.70 -16.16 10.56
N HIS A 187 -0.88 -17.21 11.37
CA HIS A 187 -2.07 -17.44 12.19
C HIS A 187 -2.36 -16.31 13.20
N LYS A 188 -1.40 -15.43 13.48
CA LYS A 188 -1.56 -14.33 14.45
C LYS A 188 -2.20 -13.10 13.85
N THR A 189 -2.27 -13.06 12.52
CA THR A 189 -3.02 -12.05 11.78
C THR A 189 -4.43 -12.52 11.41
N THR A 190 -4.85 -13.65 11.99
CA THR A 190 -6.16 -14.22 11.73
C THR A 190 -7.26 -13.24 12.12
N PHE A 191 -8.24 -13.15 11.24
CA PHE A 191 -9.42 -12.34 11.42
C PHE A 191 -10.64 -13.15 11.00
N THR A 192 -11.73 -12.99 11.73
CA THR A 192 -13.00 -13.64 11.40
C THR A 192 -13.91 -12.63 10.74
N CYS A 193 -14.62 -13.12 9.73
CA CYS A 193 -15.62 -12.38 8.99
C CYS A 193 -16.91 -13.20 8.77
N PRO A 194 -18.04 -12.62 8.30
CA PRO A 194 -19.29 -13.36 8.08
C PRO A 194 -19.17 -14.49 7.05
N PHE A 195 -18.00 -14.63 6.45
CA PHE A 195 -17.69 -15.54 5.36
C PHE A 195 -16.58 -16.52 5.71
N GLY A 196 -16.18 -16.55 6.99
CA GLY A 196 -15.16 -17.46 7.50
C GLY A 196 -14.00 -16.75 8.19
N THR A 197 -13.06 -17.56 8.65
CA THR A 197 -11.85 -17.15 9.32
C THR A 197 -10.69 -17.21 8.34
N PHE A 198 -9.91 -16.14 8.26
CA PHE A 198 -8.82 -15.99 7.32
C PHE A 198 -7.58 -15.47 8.02
N ALA A 199 -6.41 -15.91 7.57
CA ALA A 199 -5.12 -15.36 7.99
C ALA A 199 -4.40 -14.74 6.80
N TYR A 200 -3.58 -13.73 7.08
CA TYR A 200 -2.73 -13.14 6.05
C TYR A 200 -1.44 -13.93 5.87
N THR A 201 -1.05 -14.12 4.62
CA THR A 201 0.30 -14.57 4.23
C THR A 201 1.26 -13.40 4.11
N ARG A 202 0.74 -12.18 3.90
CA ARG A 202 1.48 -10.94 3.72
C ARG A 202 1.13 -9.89 4.76
N MET A 203 2.04 -8.99 5.06
CA MET A 203 1.85 -7.97 6.08
C MET A 203 0.65 -7.03 5.76
N PRO A 204 -0.43 -7.05 6.56
CA PRO A 204 -1.57 -6.17 6.39
C PRO A 204 -1.31 -4.81 7.04
N PHE A 205 -2.15 -3.85 6.69
CA PHE A 205 -2.20 -2.57 7.40
C PHE A 205 -2.70 -2.75 8.83
N GLY A 206 -2.21 -1.89 9.73
CA GLY A 206 -2.66 -1.82 11.12
C GLY A 206 -1.72 -2.46 12.14
N LEU A 207 -0.66 -3.15 11.72
CA LEU A 207 0.38 -3.67 12.62
C LEU A 207 1.36 -2.57 13.04
N CYS A 208 1.72 -2.55 14.33
CA CYS A 208 2.61 -1.54 14.92
C CYS A 208 4.04 -1.56 14.37
N ASN A 209 4.54 -2.73 13.98
CA ASN A 209 5.90 -2.91 13.47
C ASN A 209 5.97 -2.89 11.94
N ALA A 210 4.85 -2.70 11.23
CA ALA A 210 4.85 -2.68 9.77
C ALA A 210 5.73 -1.54 9.19
N PRO A 211 5.68 -0.30 9.69
CA PRO A 211 6.55 0.76 9.20
C PRO A 211 8.04 0.46 9.42
N SER A 212 8.41 0.00 10.62
CA SER A 212 9.79 -0.35 10.97
C SER A 212 10.33 -1.47 10.09
N THR A 213 9.54 -2.53 9.89
CA THR A 213 9.92 -3.67 9.04
C THR A 213 10.08 -3.23 7.58
N PHE A 214 9.14 -2.43 7.07
CA PHE A 214 9.20 -1.93 5.70
C PHE A 214 10.41 -1.01 5.50
N GLN A 215 10.68 -0.11 6.43
CA GLN A 215 11.84 0.78 6.35
C GLN A 215 13.15 -0.02 6.39
N CYS A 216 13.28 -1.00 7.30
CA CYS A 216 14.43 -1.88 7.37
C CYS A 216 14.65 -2.62 6.04
N CYS A 217 13.58 -3.14 5.45
CA CYS A 217 13.62 -3.79 4.15
C CYS A 217 14.07 -2.84 3.03
N MET A 218 13.51 -1.62 2.96
CA MET A 218 13.93 -0.60 1.99
C MET A 218 15.41 -0.23 2.17
N THR A 219 15.87 -0.03 3.40
CA THR A 219 17.28 0.25 3.69
C THR A 219 18.20 -0.89 3.26
N SER A 220 17.77 -2.15 3.43
CA SER A 220 18.56 -3.31 2.96
C SER A 220 18.61 -3.40 1.44
N ILE A 221 17.46 -3.24 0.76
CA ILE A 221 17.36 -3.34 -0.70
C ILE A 221 18.16 -2.23 -1.38
N PHE A 222 18.06 -1.00 -0.86
CA PHE A 222 18.73 0.17 -1.42
C PHE A 222 20.08 0.48 -0.76
N SER A 223 20.63 -0.45 0.03
CA SER A 223 21.89 -0.22 0.75
C SER A 223 23.05 0.16 -0.16
N ASP A 224 23.10 -0.39 -1.38
CA ASP A 224 24.11 -0.05 -2.39
C ASP A 224 23.93 1.36 -3.00
N PHE A 225 22.76 1.99 -2.80
CA PHE A 225 22.39 3.30 -3.36
C PHE A 225 22.29 4.41 -2.30
N LEU A 226 22.41 4.08 -1.01
CA LEU A 226 22.24 4.98 0.14
C LEU A 226 23.58 5.48 0.70
#